data_AF-A0A367K147-F1
#
_entry.id   AF-A0A367K147-F1
#
_cell.length_a   1.000
_cell.length_b   1.000
_cell.length_c   1.000
_cell.angle_alpha   90.00
_cell.angle_beta   90.00
_cell.angle_gamma   90.00
#
_symmetry.space_group_name_H-M   'P 1'
#
loop_
_entity.id
_entity.type
_entity.pdbx_description
1 polymer ?
#
loop_
_entity_poly.entity_id
_entity_poly.type
_entity_poly.pdbx_seq_one_letter_code
_entity_poly.pdbx_strand_id
1 'polypeptide(L)'
;MVTVLLVLLCISIVYAYITDIKLVSCDSNHACPNYAGYKRISTDLNLGVKGAKSIFMHLKQDPREDPITDIQIVRNTNTTVISDTARWTRLDVDLNEMEDQEQGRSPLWLYYTKDTSISKNPISSIIVKEGSGPSVAPEYTRIPVDLNDGVDGYHLFMYYSQDGPKDPITAITAKQCFTSNCYMDGWERVEKDLNKGVVVGMSVYLFYKREKAKEPVTDIVVLLNDQSTPEGYTKVDVNLNSVTLRGDDIYLWYKTSNDIKNAIQDLAIQFGPRPVTPFGWEQIPVNLNSANNGKDGFGEPTYLYIKKGYQESPTVRRLEFDQEGEFKILQIADLHFTNEKGVCRDVPSEFDCKGDDTTIEYISKLLDRELPNLVVFSGDNINAAGVSDARAAVFKFTSLVVQKKIPWAAVFGEHDDKNELSREELVEVMRRIPYSLIEQGPAELPGVGNYIQKIYTNGTRAATHDFTLYFLDSPLQTMGDVQVNAIQKEQLEWVVQSDLEFQKQNSNPNAAIFFYAPVWEYHDEYPRLGDARESVSTPKNELSTLDYFKQAKAIKIASCGRDHVNDFCLEKEGIQLCYAGGAGVGGYGAAHMGWPRRSRIIKLSQHGQVLTTWKRLDDEKLTMIDFQTL
;
A
#
# COMPACT_ATOMS: atom_id res chain seq x y z
N MET A 1 -40.66 18.02 5.00
CA MET A 1 -40.02 17.01 5.87
C MET A 1 -39.31 16.03 4.95
N VAL A 2 -38.03 16.29 4.67
CA VAL A 2 -37.16 15.38 3.91
C VAL A 2 -35.95 15.15 4.80
N THR A 3 -35.61 13.88 4.94
CA THR A 3 -34.81 13.27 5.99
C THR A 3 -33.38 13.81 6.01
N VAL A 4 -33.04 14.52 7.08
CA VAL A 4 -31.65 14.81 7.50
C VAL A 4 -31.09 13.51 8.06
N LEU A 5 -30.25 12.82 7.29
CA LEU A 5 -29.51 11.66 7.82
C LEU A 5 -28.28 12.19 8.58
N LEU A 6 -28.28 11.96 9.89
CA LEU A 6 -27.19 12.26 10.82
C LEU A 6 -25.85 11.72 10.30
N VAL A 7 -24.89 12.62 10.05
CA VAL A 7 -23.46 12.30 10.10
C VAL A 7 -22.98 12.66 11.50
N LEU A 8 -23.14 11.72 12.42
CA LEU A 8 -22.57 11.78 13.77
C LEU A 8 -21.91 10.43 14.03
N LEU A 9 -20.62 10.33 13.70
CA LEU A 9 -19.78 9.23 14.13
C LEU A 9 -18.66 9.80 15.00
N CYS A 10 -18.87 9.64 16.31
CA CYS A 10 -17.81 9.72 17.30
C CYS A 10 -16.90 8.50 17.19
N ILE A 11 -15.61 8.76 17.03
CA ILE A 11 -14.48 8.14 17.72
C ILE A 11 -14.40 6.60 17.67
N SER A 12 -13.91 6.10 16.54
CA SER A 12 -12.91 5.03 16.45
C SER A 12 -12.34 5.08 15.04
N ILE A 13 -11.07 4.72 14.86
CA ILE A 13 -10.52 4.42 13.52
C ILE A 13 -11.33 3.21 13.05
N VAL A 14 -12.42 3.43 12.30
CA VAL A 14 -13.20 2.32 11.77
C VAL A 14 -12.53 1.94 10.48
N TYR A 15 -11.71 0.89 10.54
CA TYR A 15 -11.25 0.22 9.32
C TYR A 15 -12.49 -0.11 8.48
N ALA A 16 -12.51 0.40 7.25
CA ALA A 16 -13.62 0.20 6.33
C ALA A 16 -13.53 -1.24 5.78
N TYR A 17 -14.16 -2.18 6.47
CA TYR A 17 -14.24 -3.58 6.01
C TYR A 17 -15.25 -3.71 4.88
N ILE A 18 -15.05 -4.70 4.01
CA ILE A 18 -16.00 -4.97 2.92
C ILE A 18 -17.27 -5.56 3.53
N THR A 19 -18.41 -4.90 3.30
CA THR A 19 -19.71 -5.31 3.85
C THR A 19 -20.68 -5.84 2.81
N ASP A 20 -20.49 -5.55 1.53
CA ASP A 20 -21.28 -6.14 0.45
C ASP A 20 -20.48 -6.26 -0.86
N ILE A 21 -20.87 -7.22 -1.70
CA ILE A 21 -20.30 -7.48 -3.01
C ILE A 21 -21.42 -7.55 -4.03
N LYS A 22 -21.26 -6.86 -5.15
CA LYS A 22 -22.11 -7.00 -6.34
C LYS A 22 -21.25 -7.42 -7.53
N LEU A 23 -21.78 -8.36 -8.32
CA LEU A 23 -21.26 -8.67 -9.64
C LEU A 23 -22.17 -7.96 -10.66
N VAL A 24 -21.55 -7.16 -11.52
CA VAL A 24 -22.26 -6.26 -12.43
C VAL A 24 -21.88 -6.64 -13.85
N SER A 25 -22.83 -7.21 -14.59
CA SER A 25 -22.68 -7.46 -16.02
C SER A 25 -22.98 -6.18 -16.79
N CYS A 26 -22.10 -5.81 -17.71
CA CYS A 26 -22.24 -4.63 -18.55
C CYS A 26 -22.78 -5.02 -19.92
N ASP A 27 -23.40 -4.05 -20.61
CA ASP A 27 -23.88 -4.27 -21.96
C ASP A 27 -22.74 -4.29 -23.00
N SER A 28 -23.09 -4.58 -24.25
CA SER A 28 -22.14 -4.64 -25.38
C SER A 28 -21.43 -3.32 -25.67
N ASN A 29 -21.88 -2.20 -25.11
CA ASN A 29 -21.23 -0.89 -25.20
C ASN A 29 -20.35 -0.60 -23.96
N HIS A 30 -20.15 -1.58 -23.08
CA HIS A 30 -19.45 -1.46 -21.80
C HIS A 30 -20.11 -0.47 -20.82
N ALA A 31 -21.39 -0.16 -21.01
CA ALA A 31 -22.13 0.63 -20.04
C ALA A 31 -22.55 -0.27 -18.87
N CYS A 32 -21.98 0.02 -17.69
CA CYS A 32 -22.22 -0.74 -16.48
C CYS A 32 -23.15 0.04 -15.54
N PRO A 33 -24.17 -0.59 -14.92
CA PRO A 33 -24.88 0.00 -13.80
C PRO A 33 -23.91 0.47 -12.70
N ASN A 34 -23.99 1.75 -12.33
CA ASN A 34 -23.26 2.27 -11.18
C ASN A 34 -24.14 2.22 -9.92
N TYR A 35 -23.57 1.79 -8.80
CA TYR A 35 -24.27 1.67 -7.53
C TYR A 35 -23.66 2.63 -6.52
N ALA A 36 -24.46 3.56 -6.01
CA ALA A 36 -24.00 4.54 -5.02
C ALA A 36 -23.42 3.85 -3.77
N GLY A 37 -22.23 4.30 -3.33
CA GLY A 37 -21.50 3.73 -2.21
C GLY A 37 -20.71 2.45 -2.52
N TYR A 38 -20.61 2.04 -3.78
CA TYR A 38 -19.77 0.90 -4.20
C TYR A 38 -18.54 1.37 -4.98
N LYS A 39 -17.38 0.79 -4.66
CA LYS A 39 -16.16 0.88 -5.47
C LYS A 39 -16.13 -0.25 -6.48
N ARG A 40 -15.97 0.07 -7.77
CA ARG A 40 -15.73 -0.93 -8.80
C ARG A 40 -14.25 -1.35 -8.82
N ILE A 41 -13.99 -2.65 -8.88
CA ILE A 41 -12.69 -3.20 -9.29
C ILE A 41 -12.57 -3.03 -10.80
N SER A 42 -11.46 -2.47 -11.27
CA SER A 42 -11.26 -2.11 -12.68
C SER A 42 -11.12 -3.32 -13.61
N THR A 43 -10.64 -4.46 -13.10
CA THR A 43 -10.46 -5.70 -13.85
C THR A 43 -11.80 -6.30 -14.27
N ASP A 44 -11.96 -6.55 -15.56
CA ASP A 44 -13.05 -7.36 -16.11
C ASP A 44 -12.84 -8.82 -15.71
N LEU A 45 -13.83 -9.43 -15.05
CA LEU A 45 -13.74 -10.82 -14.59
C LEU A 45 -13.84 -11.83 -15.74
N ASN A 46 -14.26 -11.39 -16.93
CA ASN A 46 -14.30 -12.17 -18.18
C ASN A 46 -13.21 -11.73 -19.17
N LEU A 47 -12.14 -11.10 -18.70
CA LEU A 47 -11.09 -10.54 -19.58
C LEU A 47 -10.54 -11.61 -20.54
N GLY A 48 -10.56 -11.29 -21.84
CA GLY A 48 -10.06 -12.17 -22.90
C GLY A 48 -11.08 -13.19 -23.42
N VAL A 49 -12.21 -13.40 -22.75
CA VAL A 49 -13.24 -14.35 -23.19
C VAL A 49 -14.03 -13.78 -24.37
N LYS A 50 -13.90 -14.40 -25.54
CA LYS A 50 -14.53 -13.91 -26.77
C LYS A 50 -16.05 -14.03 -26.71
N GLY A 51 -16.75 -12.91 -26.90
CA GLY A 51 -18.22 -12.88 -26.93
C GLY A 51 -18.87 -12.97 -25.55
N ALA A 52 -18.11 -12.95 -24.46
CA ALA A 52 -18.66 -12.82 -23.12
C ALA A 52 -19.02 -11.35 -22.82
N LYS A 53 -20.03 -11.16 -21.96
CA LYS A 53 -20.29 -9.85 -21.37
C LYS A 53 -19.18 -9.52 -20.37
N SER A 54 -18.78 -8.26 -20.31
CA SER A 54 -17.90 -7.81 -19.22
C SER A 54 -18.62 -7.92 -17.88
N ILE A 55 -17.92 -8.46 -16.89
CA ILE A 55 -18.41 -8.56 -15.51
C ILE A 55 -17.44 -7.81 -14.62
N PHE A 56 -17.94 -6.87 -13.82
CA PHE A 56 -17.13 -6.17 -12.83
C PHE A 56 -17.62 -6.43 -11.41
N MET A 57 -16.67 -6.51 -10.49
CA MET A 57 -16.96 -6.58 -9.06
C MET A 57 -17.09 -5.17 -8.47
N HIS A 58 -18.15 -4.96 -7.70
CA HIS A 58 -18.44 -3.74 -6.98
C HIS A 58 -18.44 -4.06 -5.47
N LEU A 59 -17.65 -3.32 -4.70
CA LEU A 59 -17.43 -3.53 -3.27
C LEU A 59 -18.04 -2.39 -2.47
N LYS A 60 -18.77 -2.70 -1.41
CA LYS A 60 -19.24 -1.71 -0.44
C LYS A 60 -18.42 -1.82 0.84
N GLN A 61 -18.05 -0.68 1.41
CA GLN A 61 -17.54 -0.59 2.77
C GLN A 61 -18.47 0.34 3.57
N ASP A 62 -19.23 -0.21 4.51
CA ASP A 62 -20.14 0.55 5.36
C ASP A 62 -19.88 0.24 6.85
N PRO A 63 -19.36 1.18 7.65
CA PRO A 63 -19.05 0.92 9.06
C PRO A 63 -20.29 0.60 9.93
N ARG A 64 -21.51 0.70 9.37
CA ARG A 64 -22.77 0.39 10.04
C ARG A 64 -23.31 -1.01 9.72
N GLU A 65 -22.66 -1.74 8.81
CA GLU A 65 -23.05 -3.08 8.39
C GLU A 65 -22.03 -4.11 8.87
N ASP A 66 -22.49 -5.35 9.09
CA ASP A 66 -21.58 -6.45 9.43
C ASP A 66 -20.63 -6.74 8.25
N PRO A 67 -19.34 -6.97 8.52
CA PRO A 67 -18.35 -7.25 7.48
C PRO A 67 -18.52 -8.66 6.91
N ILE A 68 -18.12 -8.81 5.65
CA ILE A 68 -17.86 -10.12 5.05
C ILE A 68 -16.63 -10.71 5.73
N THR A 69 -16.71 -11.98 6.07
CA THR A 69 -15.69 -12.72 6.82
C THR A 69 -15.01 -13.82 6.02
N ASP A 70 -15.62 -14.30 4.93
CA ASP A 70 -14.99 -15.26 4.02
C ASP A 70 -15.64 -15.20 2.63
N ILE A 71 -14.87 -15.61 1.61
CA ILE A 71 -15.29 -15.68 0.20
C ILE A 71 -14.79 -16.98 -0.42
N GLN A 72 -15.68 -17.63 -1.18
CA GLN A 72 -15.35 -18.83 -1.94
C GLN A 72 -15.89 -18.71 -3.37
N ILE A 73 -15.17 -19.31 -4.32
CA ILE A 73 -15.65 -19.50 -5.68
C ILE A 73 -15.79 -21.00 -5.89
N VAL A 74 -16.96 -21.42 -6.32
CA VAL A 74 -17.30 -22.84 -6.44
C VAL A 74 -17.67 -23.17 -7.87
N ARG A 75 -16.97 -24.16 -8.41
CA ARG A 75 -17.31 -24.81 -9.67
C ARG A 75 -18.50 -25.72 -9.45
N ASN A 76 -19.59 -25.50 -10.17
CA ASN A 76 -20.79 -26.33 -10.04
C ASN A 76 -20.58 -27.67 -10.77
N THR A 77 -20.00 -28.65 -10.06
CA THR A 77 -19.89 -30.04 -10.49
C THR A 77 -20.74 -30.93 -9.58
N ASN A 78 -21.04 -32.17 -9.98
CA ASN A 78 -21.80 -33.12 -9.13
C ASN A 78 -21.15 -33.42 -7.76
N THR A 79 -19.93 -32.93 -7.49
CA THR A 79 -19.11 -33.26 -6.30
C THR A 79 -18.70 -32.07 -5.44
N THR A 80 -18.86 -30.82 -5.90
CA THR A 80 -18.44 -29.62 -5.15
C THR A 80 -19.63 -28.92 -4.52
N VAL A 81 -19.84 -29.15 -3.22
CA VAL A 81 -20.91 -28.53 -2.44
C VAL A 81 -20.28 -27.78 -1.27
N ILE A 82 -20.60 -26.50 -1.12
CA ILE A 82 -20.28 -25.75 0.11
C ILE A 82 -21.03 -26.43 1.26
N SER A 83 -20.31 -26.82 2.30
CA SER A 83 -20.94 -27.33 3.52
C SER A 83 -21.81 -26.24 4.15
N ASP A 84 -23.07 -26.54 4.45
CA ASP A 84 -24.02 -25.61 5.08
C ASP A 84 -24.29 -24.34 4.26
N THR A 85 -24.80 -24.52 3.03
CA THR A 85 -25.15 -23.43 2.09
C THR A 85 -26.08 -22.38 2.68
N ALA A 86 -26.83 -22.67 3.74
CA ALA A 86 -27.71 -21.71 4.40
C ALA A 86 -26.99 -20.52 5.03
N ARG A 87 -25.68 -20.66 5.32
CA ARG A 87 -24.84 -19.60 5.92
C ARG A 87 -24.04 -18.80 4.90
N TRP A 88 -24.19 -19.11 3.62
CA TRP A 88 -23.48 -18.47 2.53
C TRP A 88 -24.46 -17.74 1.61
N THR A 89 -24.09 -16.53 1.21
CA THR A 89 -24.80 -15.76 0.20
C THR A 89 -24.15 -16.02 -1.16
N ARG A 90 -24.90 -16.63 -2.09
CA ARG A 90 -24.49 -16.78 -3.49
C ARG A 90 -24.76 -15.48 -4.25
N LEU A 91 -23.81 -15.05 -5.06
CA LEU A 91 -24.05 -14.03 -6.09
C LEU A 91 -24.53 -14.70 -7.37
N ASP A 92 -25.73 -14.32 -7.84
CA ASP A 92 -26.40 -14.92 -8.99
C ASP A 92 -25.87 -14.37 -10.33
N VAL A 93 -24.54 -14.40 -10.50
CA VAL A 93 -23.84 -14.11 -11.76
C VAL A 93 -22.83 -15.21 -12.00
N ASP A 94 -22.90 -15.80 -13.18
CA ASP A 94 -21.99 -16.86 -13.60
C ASP A 94 -20.68 -16.24 -14.07
N LEU A 95 -19.60 -16.50 -13.33
CA LEU A 95 -18.32 -15.83 -13.53
C LEU A 95 -17.61 -16.22 -14.83
N ASN A 96 -17.99 -17.33 -15.47
CA ASN A 96 -17.47 -17.75 -16.76
C ASN A 96 -18.58 -17.89 -17.82
N GLU A 97 -19.54 -16.97 -17.81
CA GLU A 97 -20.63 -16.93 -18.80
C GLU A 97 -20.11 -16.62 -20.22
N MET A 98 -20.57 -17.40 -21.21
CA MET A 98 -20.39 -17.13 -22.65
C MET A 98 -21.76 -17.05 -23.36
N GLU A 99 -21.84 -16.27 -24.45
CA GLU A 99 -23.06 -16.13 -25.25
C GLU A 99 -23.56 -17.46 -25.85
N ASP A 100 -22.65 -18.28 -26.35
CA ASP A 100 -22.97 -19.60 -26.88
C ASP A 100 -22.87 -20.65 -25.76
N GLN A 101 -24.02 -21.14 -25.28
CA GLN A 101 -24.06 -22.16 -24.24
C GLN A 101 -23.56 -23.52 -24.76
N GLU A 102 -22.25 -23.74 -24.73
CA GLU A 102 -21.67 -25.05 -25.00
C GLU A 102 -22.10 -26.08 -23.94
N GLN A 103 -22.59 -27.23 -24.41
CA GLN A 103 -22.94 -28.36 -23.56
C GLN A 103 -21.70 -28.92 -22.86
N GLY A 104 -21.72 -28.99 -21.52
CA GLY A 104 -20.65 -29.59 -20.71
C GLY A 104 -19.82 -28.61 -19.87
N ARG A 105 -20.10 -27.30 -19.94
CA ARG A 105 -19.43 -26.30 -19.07
C ARG A 105 -19.83 -26.45 -17.60
N SER A 106 -18.93 -26.04 -16.71
CA SER A 106 -19.20 -25.96 -15.26
C SER A 106 -19.26 -24.50 -14.82
N PRO A 107 -20.45 -23.95 -14.52
CA PRO A 107 -20.61 -22.58 -14.03
C PRO A 107 -19.78 -22.30 -12.79
N LEU A 108 -19.27 -21.08 -12.68
CA LEU A 108 -18.52 -20.58 -11.52
C LEU A 108 -19.36 -19.57 -10.75
N TRP A 109 -19.58 -19.85 -9.46
CA TRP A 109 -20.38 -18.98 -8.59
C TRP A 109 -19.55 -18.45 -7.43
N LEU A 110 -19.67 -17.15 -7.16
CA LEU A 110 -19.10 -16.53 -5.97
C LEU A 110 -20.06 -16.66 -4.78
N TYR A 111 -19.52 -17.03 -3.64
CA TYR A 111 -20.20 -17.04 -2.36
C TYR A 111 -19.44 -16.20 -1.35
N TYR A 112 -20.16 -15.48 -0.50
CA TYR A 112 -19.59 -14.81 0.66
C TYR A 112 -20.37 -15.16 1.93
N THR A 113 -19.74 -15.00 3.10
CA THR A 113 -20.43 -15.14 4.39
C THR A 113 -20.05 -14.02 5.36
N LYS A 114 -21.00 -13.66 6.23
CA LYS A 114 -20.79 -12.78 7.38
C LYS A 114 -20.82 -13.56 8.71
N ASP A 115 -20.96 -14.89 8.65
CA ASP A 115 -21.09 -15.74 9.83
C ASP A 115 -19.72 -15.94 10.50
N THR A 116 -19.55 -15.29 11.65
CA THR A 116 -18.33 -15.35 12.46
C THR A 116 -17.99 -16.73 13.03
N SER A 117 -18.92 -17.69 12.97
CA SER A 117 -18.64 -19.09 13.33
C SER A 117 -17.94 -19.87 12.21
N ILE A 118 -18.01 -19.40 10.95
CA ILE A 118 -17.27 -19.95 9.80
C ILE A 118 -15.86 -19.36 9.76
N SER A 119 -15.79 -18.03 9.70
CA SER A 119 -14.54 -17.25 9.68
C SER A 119 -14.71 -16.02 10.56
N LYS A 120 -13.71 -15.70 11.38
CA LYS A 120 -13.81 -14.61 12.36
C LYS A 120 -13.29 -13.27 11.85
N ASN A 121 -12.44 -13.31 10.83
CA ASN A 121 -11.67 -12.14 10.42
C ASN A 121 -12.41 -11.41 9.30
N PRO A 122 -12.64 -10.09 9.44
CA PRO A 122 -13.27 -9.32 8.40
C PRO A 122 -12.35 -9.19 7.18
N ILE A 123 -12.94 -9.25 5.99
CA ILE A 123 -12.24 -8.99 4.73
C ILE A 123 -12.07 -7.48 4.57
N SER A 124 -10.83 -7.07 4.34
CA SER A 124 -10.44 -5.68 4.21
C SER A 124 -10.21 -5.22 2.78
N SER A 125 -9.79 -6.12 1.89
CA SER A 125 -9.53 -5.79 0.48
C SER A 125 -9.72 -7.01 -0.39
N ILE A 126 -10.17 -6.80 -1.63
CA ILE A 126 -10.26 -7.81 -2.67
C ILE A 126 -9.64 -7.24 -3.93
N ILE A 127 -8.79 -8.03 -4.59
CA ILE A 127 -8.17 -7.70 -5.87
C ILE A 127 -8.31 -8.88 -6.84
N VAL A 128 -8.21 -8.59 -8.13
CA VAL A 128 -8.19 -9.59 -9.19
C VAL A 128 -6.98 -9.34 -10.06
N LYS A 129 -6.16 -10.37 -10.26
CA LYS A 129 -4.92 -10.31 -11.03
C LYS A 129 -4.96 -11.29 -12.19
N GLU A 130 -4.42 -10.84 -13.32
CA GLU A 130 -4.15 -11.66 -14.48
C GLU A 130 -2.86 -12.47 -14.29
N GLY A 131 -2.86 -13.68 -14.83
CA GLY A 131 -1.73 -14.59 -14.84
C GLY A 131 -1.76 -15.63 -13.72
N SER A 132 -0.88 -16.61 -13.84
CA SER A 132 -0.87 -17.79 -12.96
C SER A 132 -0.01 -17.69 -11.71
N GLY A 133 0.87 -16.69 -11.66
CA GLY A 133 1.68 -16.33 -10.50
C GLY A 133 1.97 -14.84 -10.48
N PRO A 134 0.92 -13.98 -10.44
CA PRO A 134 1.11 -12.55 -10.31
C PRO A 134 1.79 -12.26 -8.97
N SER A 135 2.65 -11.25 -8.94
CA SER A 135 3.18 -10.76 -7.67
C SER A 135 2.04 -10.08 -6.90
N VAL A 136 1.78 -10.58 -5.70
CA VAL A 136 0.83 -10.00 -4.75
C VAL A 136 1.50 -9.85 -3.39
N ALA A 137 1.03 -8.89 -2.61
CA ALA A 137 1.52 -8.73 -1.25
C ALA A 137 1.08 -9.95 -0.38
N PRO A 138 1.93 -10.46 0.55
CA PRO A 138 1.64 -11.66 1.36
C PRO A 138 0.44 -11.49 2.32
N GLU A 139 -0.05 -10.27 2.48
CA GLU A 139 -1.28 -9.95 3.19
C GLU A 139 -2.53 -10.55 2.49
N TYR A 140 -2.41 -10.87 1.19
CA TYR A 140 -3.46 -11.43 0.38
C TYR A 140 -3.41 -12.97 0.31
N THR A 141 -4.59 -13.57 0.40
CA THR A 141 -4.82 -15.00 0.21
C THR A 141 -5.49 -15.22 -1.15
N ARG A 142 -4.96 -16.14 -1.94
CA ARG A 142 -5.51 -16.52 -3.25
C ARG A 142 -6.71 -17.44 -3.10
N ILE A 143 -7.78 -17.18 -3.86
CA ILE A 143 -8.81 -18.18 -4.12
C ILE A 143 -8.29 -19.06 -5.27
N PRO A 144 -8.08 -20.37 -5.08
CA PRO A 144 -7.39 -21.25 -6.03
C PRO A 144 -8.30 -21.69 -7.19
N VAL A 145 -9.06 -20.76 -7.77
CA VAL A 145 -9.97 -20.98 -8.90
C VAL A 145 -9.68 -19.92 -9.96
N ASP A 146 -9.41 -20.38 -11.18
CA ASP A 146 -9.32 -19.49 -12.33
C ASP A 146 -10.73 -19.03 -12.72
N LEU A 147 -10.95 -17.72 -12.77
CA LEU A 147 -12.27 -17.14 -13.05
C LEU A 147 -12.73 -17.44 -14.48
N ASN A 148 -11.80 -17.67 -15.40
CA ASN A 148 -12.07 -18.02 -16.80
C ASN A 148 -11.84 -19.51 -17.05
N ASP A 149 -11.87 -20.35 -16.01
CA ASP A 149 -11.73 -21.79 -16.19
C ASP A 149 -12.84 -22.37 -17.08
N GLY A 150 -12.43 -23.21 -18.03
CA GLY A 150 -13.34 -23.85 -18.98
C GLY A 150 -13.84 -22.93 -20.11
N VAL A 151 -13.35 -21.68 -20.18
CA VAL A 151 -13.61 -20.74 -21.26
C VAL A 151 -12.29 -20.18 -21.80
N ASP A 152 -12.25 -19.78 -23.08
CA ASP A 152 -11.02 -19.30 -23.73
C ASP A 152 -10.73 -17.83 -23.37
N GLY A 153 -10.38 -17.58 -22.10
CA GLY A 153 -10.06 -16.26 -21.55
C GLY A 153 -8.67 -16.20 -20.91
N TYR A 154 -8.31 -15.03 -20.40
CA TYR A 154 -7.06 -14.89 -19.65
C TYR A 154 -7.19 -15.55 -18.28
N HIS A 155 -6.10 -16.14 -17.79
CA HIS A 155 -6.07 -16.69 -16.44
C HIS A 155 -6.26 -15.58 -15.42
N LEU A 156 -7.36 -15.59 -14.67
CA LEU A 156 -7.68 -14.57 -13.67
C LEU A 156 -7.84 -15.22 -12.32
N PHE A 157 -7.23 -14.64 -11.29
CA PHE A 157 -7.38 -15.12 -9.92
C PHE A 157 -7.78 -13.99 -8.99
N MET A 158 -8.69 -14.33 -8.07
CA MET A 158 -9.15 -13.44 -7.02
C MET A 158 -8.31 -13.64 -5.76
N TYR A 159 -8.00 -12.54 -5.10
CA TYR A 159 -7.27 -12.52 -3.85
C TYR A 159 -8.01 -11.64 -2.85
N TYR A 160 -7.96 -12.00 -1.57
CA TYR A 160 -8.53 -11.20 -0.50
C TYR A 160 -7.58 -11.06 0.69
N SER A 161 -7.61 -9.93 1.38
CA SER A 161 -6.90 -9.70 2.62
C SER A 161 -7.86 -9.66 3.80
N GLN A 162 -7.40 -10.08 4.98
CA GLN A 162 -8.16 -10.07 6.22
C GLN A 162 -7.34 -9.43 7.33
N ASP A 163 -8.04 -8.86 8.31
CA ASP A 163 -7.42 -8.33 9.53
C ASP A 163 -7.66 -9.27 10.72
N GLY A 164 -6.66 -9.36 11.61
CA GLY A 164 -6.70 -10.24 12.78
C GLY A 164 -5.80 -11.48 12.68
N PRO A 165 -5.79 -12.33 13.72
CA PRO A 165 -5.01 -13.57 13.75
C PRO A 165 -5.53 -14.58 12.73
N LYS A 166 -4.64 -15.19 11.94
CA LYS A 166 -4.99 -16.31 11.06
C LYS A 166 -4.95 -17.62 11.87
N ASP A 167 -5.64 -18.66 11.41
CA ASP A 167 -5.40 -20.00 11.96
C ASP A 167 -3.92 -20.37 11.71
N PRO A 168 -3.17 -20.90 12.70
CA PRO A 168 -1.77 -21.22 12.51
C PRO A 168 -1.49 -22.17 11.34
N ILE A 169 -0.29 -22.06 10.77
CA ILE A 169 0.24 -23.02 9.81
C ILE A 169 0.51 -24.34 10.53
N THR A 170 0.15 -25.46 9.92
CA THR A 170 0.22 -26.82 10.48
C THR A 170 1.10 -27.76 9.66
N ALA A 171 1.34 -27.43 8.39
CA ALA A 171 2.28 -28.14 7.53
C ALA A 171 2.86 -27.20 6.48
N ILE A 172 4.09 -27.47 6.06
CA ILE A 172 4.80 -26.73 5.02
C ILE A 172 5.38 -27.74 4.04
N THR A 173 5.34 -27.41 2.75
CA THR A 173 6.03 -28.13 1.68
C THR A 173 6.51 -27.14 0.63
N ALA A 174 7.27 -27.61 -0.34
CA ALA A 174 7.62 -26.85 -1.53
C ALA A 174 7.34 -27.68 -2.78
N LYS A 175 7.35 -27.02 -3.94
CA LYS A 175 7.23 -27.68 -5.24
C LYS A 175 8.10 -26.96 -6.26
N GLN A 176 8.86 -27.74 -7.02
CA GLN A 176 9.57 -27.30 -8.22
C GLN A 176 8.61 -27.30 -9.40
N CYS A 177 8.64 -26.23 -10.19
CA CYS A 177 7.62 -25.96 -11.20
C CYS A 177 8.28 -25.51 -12.50
N PHE A 178 7.89 -26.14 -13.61
CA PHE A 178 8.32 -25.76 -14.96
C PHE A 178 7.67 -24.45 -15.44
N THR A 179 6.55 -24.08 -14.84
CA THR A 179 5.80 -22.87 -15.15
C THR A 179 5.31 -22.22 -13.85
N SER A 180 4.93 -20.95 -13.90
CA SER A 180 4.28 -20.23 -12.78
C SER A 180 2.91 -20.81 -12.40
N ASN A 181 2.33 -21.64 -13.28
CA ASN A 181 1.12 -22.44 -13.07
C ASN A 181 1.37 -23.61 -12.11
N CYS A 182 1.79 -23.27 -10.89
CA CYS A 182 2.16 -24.23 -9.87
C CYS A 182 1.22 -24.12 -8.67
N TYR A 183 0.30 -25.07 -8.55
CA TYR A 183 -0.62 -25.17 -7.42
C TYR A 183 -0.57 -26.56 -6.78
N MET A 184 -1.11 -26.65 -5.57
CA MET A 184 -1.34 -27.88 -4.84
C MET A 184 -2.74 -27.83 -4.23
N ASP A 185 -3.58 -28.81 -4.55
CA ASP A 185 -4.96 -28.84 -4.07
C ASP A 185 -5.03 -28.92 -2.53
N GLY A 186 -5.85 -28.05 -1.93
CA GLY A 186 -5.94 -27.90 -0.48
C GLY A 186 -4.71 -27.30 0.20
N TRP A 187 -3.81 -26.62 -0.53
CA TRP A 187 -2.67 -25.89 0.04
C TRP A 187 -2.72 -24.41 -0.35
N GLU A 188 -2.37 -23.54 0.59
CA GLU A 188 -2.10 -22.12 0.34
C GLU A 188 -0.69 -21.98 -0.22
N ARG A 189 -0.49 -21.05 -1.17
CA ARG A 189 0.80 -20.80 -1.82
C ARG A 189 1.36 -19.45 -1.38
N VAL A 190 2.67 -19.37 -1.16
CA VAL A 190 3.38 -18.09 -1.09
C VAL A 190 3.62 -17.60 -2.52
N GLU A 191 3.02 -16.48 -2.90
CA GLU A 191 2.95 -15.95 -4.28
C GLU A 191 4.25 -15.26 -4.76
N LYS A 192 5.41 -15.83 -4.40
CA LYS A 192 6.74 -15.40 -4.83
C LYS A 192 7.63 -16.61 -5.11
N ASP A 193 8.27 -16.60 -6.26
CA ASP A 193 9.26 -17.61 -6.66
C ASP A 193 10.52 -17.49 -5.81
N LEU A 194 10.91 -18.56 -5.12
CA LEU A 194 12.14 -18.60 -4.33
C LEU A 194 13.40 -18.46 -5.20
N ASN A 195 13.31 -18.87 -6.47
CA ASN A 195 14.41 -18.84 -7.42
C ASN A 195 14.33 -17.65 -8.39
N LYS A 196 13.75 -16.53 -7.96
CA LYS A 196 13.70 -15.30 -8.76
C LYS A 196 15.09 -14.91 -9.26
N GLY A 197 15.20 -14.61 -10.56
CA GLY A 197 16.46 -14.22 -11.20
C GLY A 197 17.41 -15.38 -11.55
N VAL A 198 17.05 -16.63 -11.22
CA VAL A 198 17.80 -17.81 -11.67
C VAL A 198 17.55 -18.05 -13.16
N VAL A 199 18.63 -18.09 -13.96
CA VAL A 199 18.55 -18.22 -15.43
C VAL A 199 18.38 -19.67 -15.88
N VAL A 200 19.00 -20.62 -15.19
CA VAL A 200 18.98 -22.06 -15.54
C VAL A 200 18.56 -22.86 -14.31
N GLY A 201 17.26 -23.10 -14.19
CA GLY A 201 16.65 -23.76 -13.04
C GLY A 201 15.13 -23.91 -13.18
N MET A 202 14.48 -24.35 -12.11
CA MET A 202 13.03 -24.35 -11.98
C MET A 202 12.58 -23.26 -11.01
N SER A 203 11.39 -22.72 -11.21
CA SER A 203 10.74 -21.94 -10.17
C SER A 203 10.41 -22.85 -8.99
N VAL A 204 10.54 -22.31 -7.78
CA VAL A 204 10.15 -23.03 -6.55
C VAL A 204 9.20 -22.16 -5.75
N TYR A 205 8.10 -22.77 -5.30
CA TYR A 205 7.12 -22.10 -4.45
C TYR A 205 6.94 -22.87 -3.14
N LEU A 206 6.76 -22.12 -2.05
CA LEU A 206 6.34 -22.67 -0.76
C LEU A 206 4.82 -22.82 -0.73
N PHE A 207 4.40 -23.91 -0.11
CA PHE A 207 3.00 -24.23 0.14
C PHE A 207 2.81 -24.54 1.61
N TYR A 208 1.68 -24.14 2.17
CA TYR A 208 1.36 -24.44 3.57
C TYR A 208 -0.13 -24.75 3.78
N LYS A 209 -0.44 -25.34 4.92
CA LYS A 209 -1.81 -25.71 5.33
C LYS A 209 -2.17 -25.13 6.68
N ARG A 210 -3.45 -24.78 6.83
CA ARG A 210 -4.09 -24.40 8.09
C ARG A 210 -5.19 -25.41 8.39
N GLU A 211 -4.93 -26.32 9.33
CA GLU A 211 -5.86 -27.39 9.67
C GLU A 211 -6.30 -27.27 11.13
N LYS A 212 -7.61 -27.12 11.36
CA LYS A 212 -8.18 -27.06 12.71
C LYS A 212 -7.80 -28.33 13.50
N ALA A 213 -7.45 -28.16 14.77
CA ALA A 213 -7.07 -29.23 15.72
C ALA A 213 -5.78 -30.02 15.41
N LYS A 214 -4.96 -29.61 14.43
CA LYS A 214 -3.59 -30.11 14.30
C LYS A 214 -2.60 -29.23 15.08
N GLU A 215 -1.49 -29.83 15.51
CA GLU A 215 -0.42 -29.06 16.14
C GLU A 215 0.16 -28.05 15.13
N PRO A 216 0.30 -26.77 15.51
CA PRO A 216 0.88 -25.78 14.62
C PRO A 216 2.38 -26.00 14.43
N VAL A 217 2.89 -25.52 13.30
CA VAL A 217 4.30 -25.26 13.09
C VAL A 217 4.71 -24.14 14.03
N THR A 218 5.71 -24.39 14.87
CA THR A 218 6.20 -23.43 15.88
C THR A 218 7.62 -22.96 15.60
N ASP A 219 8.35 -23.65 14.73
CA ASP A 219 9.68 -23.23 14.33
C ASP A 219 10.05 -23.71 12.92
N ILE A 220 10.89 -22.93 12.26
CA ILE A 220 11.42 -23.20 10.92
C ILE A 220 12.91 -22.92 10.94
N VAL A 221 13.68 -23.86 10.41
CA VAL A 221 15.10 -23.64 10.08
C VAL A 221 15.32 -23.95 8.61
N VAL A 222 16.25 -23.24 7.99
CA VAL A 222 16.71 -23.51 6.64
C VAL A 222 18.19 -23.88 6.72
N LEU A 223 18.56 -25.01 6.13
CA LEU A 223 19.90 -25.57 6.21
C LEU A 223 20.49 -25.69 4.81
N LEU A 224 21.80 -25.45 4.74
CA LEU A 224 22.62 -25.54 3.54
C LEU A 224 23.39 -26.86 3.52
N ASN A 225 23.45 -27.50 2.34
CA ASN A 225 24.31 -28.63 2.04
C ASN A 225 24.15 -29.76 3.07
N ASP A 226 25.25 -30.12 3.73
CA ASP A 226 25.36 -31.20 4.71
C ASP A 226 25.26 -30.73 6.18
N GLN A 227 24.75 -29.52 6.42
CA GLN A 227 24.52 -29.02 7.77
C GLN A 227 23.62 -29.97 8.58
N SER A 228 24.02 -30.21 9.83
CA SER A 228 23.35 -31.17 10.72
C SER A 228 21.93 -30.73 11.07
N THR A 229 20.98 -31.65 10.91
CA THR A 229 19.57 -31.43 11.24
C THR A 229 19.35 -31.35 12.76
N PRO A 230 18.54 -30.40 13.25
CA PRO A 230 18.08 -30.40 14.63
C PRO A 230 17.10 -31.55 14.93
N GLU A 231 17.17 -32.10 16.15
CA GLU A 231 16.27 -33.18 16.59
C GLU A 231 14.80 -32.70 16.61
N GLY A 232 13.89 -33.54 16.10
CA GLY A 232 12.45 -33.29 16.13
C GLY A 232 11.91 -32.36 15.03
N TYR A 233 12.67 -32.12 13.97
CA TYR A 233 12.22 -31.36 12.80
C TYR A 233 11.86 -32.30 11.64
N THR A 234 10.83 -31.92 10.89
CA THR A 234 10.38 -32.56 9.65
C THR A 234 11.04 -31.88 8.45
N LYS A 235 11.64 -32.67 7.55
CA LYS A 235 12.22 -32.17 6.30
C LYS A 235 11.14 -31.85 5.28
N VAL A 236 11.22 -30.70 4.63
CA VAL A 236 10.59 -30.48 3.33
C VAL A 236 11.54 -31.04 2.27
N ASP A 237 11.19 -32.20 1.70
CA ASP A 237 12.08 -32.95 0.79
C ASP A 237 12.08 -32.40 -0.64
N VAL A 238 12.38 -31.11 -0.76
CA VAL A 238 12.55 -30.37 -2.01
C VAL A 238 13.70 -29.40 -1.82
N ASN A 239 14.69 -29.43 -2.71
CA ASN A 239 15.74 -28.41 -2.73
C ASN A 239 15.11 -27.07 -3.16
N LEU A 240 15.14 -26.10 -2.26
CA LEU A 240 14.60 -24.75 -2.45
C LEU A 240 15.46 -23.89 -3.38
N ASN A 241 16.69 -24.31 -3.66
CA ASN A 241 17.62 -23.66 -4.57
C ASN A 241 17.75 -24.50 -5.85
N SER A 242 16.75 -24.43 -6.73
CA SER A 242 16.70 -25.27 -7.92
C SER A 242 17.59 -24.76 -9.07
N VAL A 243 18.84 -24.39 -8.77
CA VAL A 243 19.84 -23.93 -9.75
C VAL A 243 20.60 -25.13 -10.33
N THR A 244 20.69 -25.20 -11.65
CA THR A 244 21.39 -26.30 -12.33
C THR A 244 22.91 -26.12 -12.16
N LEU A 245 23.58 -27.10 -11.52
CA LEU A 245 25.04 -27.33 -11.46
C LEU A 245 25.89 -26.51 -10.47
N ARG A 246 25.41 -25.43 -9.82
CA ARG A 246 26.27 -24.55 -9.00
C ARG A 246 25.68 -23.93 -7.72
N GLY A 247 24.42 -24.20 -7.37
CA GLY A 247 23.81 -23.69 -6.12
C GLY A 247 24.15 -24.52 -4.89
N ASP A 248 24.01 -23.95 -3.69
CA ASP A 248 23.95 -24.74 -2.45
C ASP A 248 22.69 -25.63 -2.46
N ASP A 249 22.74 -26.81 -1.88
CA ASP A 249 21.54 -27.60 -1.59
C ASP A 249 20.81 -26.97 -0.40
N ILE A 250 19.61 -26.43 -0.58
CA ILE A 250 18.91 -25.68 0.48
C ILE A 250 17.61 -26.39 0.84
N TYR A 251 17.48 -26.79 2.10
CA TYR A 251 16.28 -27.48 2.60
C TYR A 251 15.66 -26.76 3.78
N LEU A 252 14.34 -26.64 3.75
CA LEU A 252 13.54 -26.19 4.88
C LEU A 252 13.21 -27.37 5.79
N TRP A 253 13.30 -27.12 7.09
CA TRP A 253 12.89 -28.03 8.14
C TRP A 253 11.96 -27.29 9.09
N TYR A 254 10.89 -27.94 9.53
CA TYR A 254 9.93 -27.34 10.45
C TYR A 254 9.59 -28.25 11.62
N LYS A 255 9.25 -27.65 12.76
CA LYS A 255 8.84 -28.36 13.96
C LYS A 255 7.40 -28.00 14.32
N THR A 256 6.60 -29.00 14.66
CA THR A 256 5.25 -28.82 15.20
C THR A 256 5.24 -29.01 16.71
N SER A 257 4.44 -28.22 17.42
CA SER A 257 4.20 -28.40 18.86
C SER A 257 2.96 -27.65 19.33
N ASN A 258 2.51 -27.90 20.57
CA ASN A 258 1.37 -27.21 21.18
C ASN A 258 1.68 -25.78 21.68
N ASP A 259 2.83 -25.19 21.33
CA ASP A 259 3.19 -23.83 21.73
C ASP A 259 2.52 -22.77 20.84
N ILE A 260 1.28 -22.45 21.19
CA ILE A 260 0.46 -21.47 20.46
C ILE A 260 1.10 -20.07 20.40
N LYS A 261 1.96 -19.70 21.36
CA LYS A 261 2.60 -18.38 21.35
C LYS A 261 3.62 -18.24 20.22
N ASN A 262 4.33 -19.33 19.92
CA ASN A 262 5.31 -19.40 18.84
C ASN A 262 4.75 -19.99 17.54
N ALA A 263 3.45 -20.30 17.50
CA ALA A 263 2.79 -20.82 16.33
C ALA A 263 2.94 -19.85 15.14
N ILE A 264 3.47 -20.35 14.03
CA ILE A 264 3.71 -19.57 12.83
C ILE A 264 2.37 -19.28 12.15
N GLN A 265 2.08 -18.00 12.00
CA GLN A 265 0.86 -17.48 11.42
C GLN A 265 0.98 -17.24 9.92
N ASP A 266 2.16 -16.87 9.44
CA ASP A 266 2.32 -16.53 8.03
C ASP A 266 3.76 -16.69 7.55
N LEU A 267 3.91 -16.88 6.24
CA LEU A 267 5.17 -16.98 5.52
C LEU A 267 5.21 -15.92 4.43
N ALA A 268 6.33 -15.22 4.30
CA ALA A 268 6.54 -14.25 3.23
C ALA A 268 7.93 -14.40 2.64
N ILE A 269 8.07 -14.01 1.38
CA ILE A 269 9.37 -13.89 0.70
C ILE A 269 9.64 -12.42 0.44
N GLN A 270 10.87 -12.00 0.67
CA GLN A 270 11.36 -10.69 0.23
C GLN A 270 12.65 -10.84 -0.56
N PHE A 271 12.79 -9.97 -1.56
CA PHE A 271 13.94 -9.92 -2.43
C PHE A 271 14.88 -8.77 -2.08
N GLY A 272 16.15 -8.98 -2.43
CA GLY A 272 17.23 -8.02 -2.34
C GLY A 272 18.23 -8.34 -1.22
N PRO A 273 19.41 -7.71 -1.22
CA PRO A 273 20.55 -8.08 -0.38
C PRO A 273 20.41 -7.60 1.07
N ARG A 274 19.60 -6.56 1.31
CA ARG A 274 19.40 -5.94 2.64
C ARG A 274 17.92 -5.58 2.87
N PRO A 275 16.99 -6.54 2.80
CA PRO A 275 15.57 -6.28 3.04
C PRO A 275 15.36 -5.84 4.49
N VAL A 276 14.47 -4.86 4.70
CA VAL A 276 14.10 -4.43 6.04
C VAL A 276 13.11 -5.43 6.62
N THR A 277 13.44 -5.99 7.78
CA THR A 277 12.53 -6.88 8.50
C THR A 277 11.34 -6.10 9.04
N PRO A 278 10.11 -6.38 8.58
CA PRO A 278 8.93 -5.66 9.04
C PRO A 278 8.57 -6.05 10.48
N PHE A 279 7.83 -5.16 11.16
CA PHE A 279 7.41 -5.37 12.53
C PHE A 279 6.62 -6.67 12.72
N GLY A 280 6.99 -7.46 13.73
CA GLY A 280 6.35 -8.73 14.05
C GLY A 280 6.75 -9.89 13.12
N TRP A 281 7.66 -9.66 12.18
CA TRP A 281 8.23 -10.72 11.33
C TRP A 281 9.67 -11.01 11.74
N GLU A 282 10.08 -12.26 11.52
CA GLU A 282 11.45 -12.72 11.72
C GLU A 282 12.00 -13.16 10.36
N GLN A 283 13.19 -12.69 10.02
CA GLN A 283 13.91 -13.15 8.84
C GLN A 283 14.64 -14.47 9.16
N ILE A 284 14.53 -15.46 8.29
CA ILE A 284 15.44 -16.60 8.26
C ILE A 284 16.73 -16.16 7.55
N PRO A 285 17.90 -16.16 8.22
CA PRO A 285 19.13 -15.55 7.71
C PRO A 285 19.87 -16.45 6.72
N VAL A 286 19.14 -16.99 5.74
CA VAL A 286 19.68 -17.82 4.65
C VAL A 286 19.16 -17.25 3.33
N ASN A 287 20.10 -16.90 2.44
CA ASN A 287 19.77 -16.56 1.06
C ASN A 287 19.39 -17.85 0.32
N LEU A 288 18.13 -17.97 -0.10
CA LEU A 288 17.59 -19.16 -0.78
C LEU A 288 18.12 -19.38 -2.19
N ASN A 289 18.89 -18.41 -2.71
CA ASN A 289 19.59 -18.48 -3.98
C ASN A 289 21.12 -18.49 -3.80
N SER A 290 21.61 -18.96 -2.64
CA SER A 290 23.05 -18.93 -2.35
C SER A 290 23.87 -19.99 -3.08
N ALA A 291 25.18 -19.78 -3.06
CA ALA A 291 26.20 -20.74 -3.47
C ALA A 291 27.42 -20.62 -2.56
N ASN A 292 28.32 -21.61 -2.65
CA ASN A 292 29.59 -21.65 -1.92
C ASN A 292 29.41 -21.55 -0.39
N ASN A 293 28.43 -22.28 0.16
CA ASN A 293 28.03 -22.25 1.57
C ASN A 293 27.56 -20.87 2.02
N GLY A 294 26.61 -20.27 1.29
CA GLY A 294 26.01 -18.99 1.66
C GLY A 294 26.85 -17.75 1.36
N LYS A 295 28.00 -17.90 0.69
CA LYS A 295 28.96 -16.79 0.45
C LYS A 295 28.67 -16.01 -0.82
N ASP A 296 28.16 -16.71 -1.83
CA ASP A 296 27.79 -16.15 -3.12
C ASP A 296 26.32 -16.47 -3.41
N GLY A 297 25.82 -16.14 -4.59
CA GLY A 297 24.49 -16.53 -5.02
C GLY A 297 24.27 -16.41 -6.53
N PHE A 298 23.25 -17.12 -7.02
CA PHE A 298 22.80 -17.08 -8.40
C PHE A 298 21.36 -16.57 -8.43
N GLY A 299 21.13 -15.42 -9.05
CA GLY A 299 19.82 -14.78 -9.10
C GLY A 299 19.66 -13.72 -8.01
N GLU A 300 18.40 -13.37 -7.73
CA GLU A 300 18.04 -12.33 -6.79
C GLU A 300 18.20 -12.86 -5.35
N PRO A 301 18.91 -12.16 -4.44
CA PRO A 301 18.96 -12.56 -3.05
C PRO A 301 17.54 -12.68 -2.48
N THR A 302 17.23 -13.84 -1.90
CA THR A 302 15.86 -14.20 -1.55
C THR A 302 15.82 -14.73 -0.13
N TYR A 303 14.94 -14.17 0.71
CA TYR A 303 14.86 -14.51 2.12
C TYR A 303 13.44 -14.87 2.54
N LEU A 304 13.34 -15.93 3.34
CA LEU A 304 12.11 -16.34 4.01
C LEU A 304 11.88 -15.52 5.27
N TYR A 305 10.66 -15.05 5.43
CA TYR A 305 10.16 -14.36 6.61
C TYR A 305 9.03 -15.17 7.23
N ILE A 306 9.03 -15.23 8.55
CA ILE A 306 8.02 -15.94 9.34
C ILE A 306 7.37 -14.97 10.32
N LYS A 307 6.06 -15.08 10.49
CA LYS A 307 5.32 -14.33 11.52
C LYS A 307 4.96 -15.30 12.65
N LYS A 308 5.63 -15.22 13.79
CA LYS A 308 5.35 -16.06 14.97
C LYS A 308 4.32 -15.39 15.86
N GLY A 309 3.26 -16.13 16.20
CA GLY A 309 2.14 -15.61 16.95
C GLY A 309 1.41 -14.46 16.25
N TYR A 310 0.29 -14.05 16.81
CA TYR A 310 -0.36 -12.80 16.40
C TYR A 310 0.10 -11.67 17.31
N GLN A 311 0.82 -10.72 16.72
CA GLN A 311 1.11 -9.44 17.34
C GLN A 311 0.33 -8.36 16.60
N GLU A 312 -0.57 -7.71 17.33
CA GLU A 312 -1.31 -6.57 16.82
C GLU A 312 -0.33 -5.41 16.58
N SER A 313 -0.41 -4.80 15.40
CA SER A 313 0.47 -3.67 15.06
C SER A 313 0.18 -2.49 16.00
N PRO A 314 1.22 -1.83 16.54
CA PRO A 314 1.04 -0.59 17.29
C PRO A 314 0.26 0.44 16.45
N THR A 315 -0.86 0.90 16.99
CA THR A 315 -1.74 1.88 16.35
C THR A 315 -1.42 3.29 16.85
N VAL A 316 -1.72 4.29 16.01
CA VAL A 316 -1.65 5.70 16.43
C VAL A 316 -2.82 5.99 17.36
N ARG A 317 -2.55 6.50 18.57
CA ARG A 317 -3.59 6.77 19.58
C ARG A 317 -4.50 7.98 19.28
N ARG A 318 -4.28 8.68 18.15
CA ARG A 318 -4.83 9.97 17.66
C ARG A 318 -3.73 11.03 17.58
N LEU A 319 -3.79 11.92 16.59
CA LEU A 319 -2.90 13.09 16.51
C LEU A 319 -3.41 14.20 17.44
N GLU A 320 -2.51 14.79 18.22
CA GLU A 320 -2.82 15.82 19.19
C GLU A 320 -1.73 16.89 19.26
N PHE A 321 -2.13 18.13 19.57
CA PHE A 321 -1.21 19.20 19.94
C PHE A 321 -0.53 18.87 21.28
N ASP A 322 0.68 19.40 21.47
CA ASP A 322 1.34 19.36 22.78
C ASP A 322 0.71 20.34 23.79
N GLN A 323 1.30 20.45 24.98
CA GLN A 323 0.76 21.28 26.06
C GLN A 323 0.84 22.78 25.75
N GLU A 324 1.73 23.16 24.83
CA GLU A 324 1.96 24.51 24.34
C GLU A 324 1.06 24.84 23.13
N GLY A 325 0.26 23.88 22.65
CA GLY A 325 -0.59 24.04 21.47
C GLY A 325 0.22 24.00 20.17
N GLU A 326 1.39 23.36 20.17
CA GLU A 326 2.25 23.18 19.02
C GLU A 326 2.14 21.77 18.41
N PHE A 327 2.35 21.71 17.09
CA PHE A 327 2.42 20.46 16.34
C PHE A 327 3.31 20.65 15.11
N LYS A 328 4.27 19.75 14.90
CA LYS A 328 5.23 19.83 13.80
C LYS A 328 5.07 18.68 12.82
N ILE A 329 4.97 19.03 11.54
CA ILE A 329 4.89 18.12 10.41
C ILE A 329 6.20 18.23 9.63
N LEU A 330 6.86 17.10 9.39
CA LEU A 330 7.96 16.98 8.43
C LEU A 330 7.41 16.38 7.15
N GLN A 331 7.45 17.13 6.06
CA GLN A 331 7.07 16.68 4.73
C GLN A 331 8.29 16.29 3.92
N ILE A 332 8.27 15.06 3.40
CA ILE A 332 9.35 14.44 2.64
C ILE A 332 8.75 13.99 1.31
N ALA A 333 9.22 14.53 0.20
CA ALA A 333 8.75 14.19 -1.14
C ALA A 333 9.86 13.56 -1.98
N ASP A 334 9.46 12.78 -2.98
CA ASP A 334 10.32 12.33 -4.08
C ASP A 334 11.55 11.57 -3.56
N LEU A 335 11.30 10.51 -2.79
CA LEU A 335 12.33 9.65 -2.22
C LEU A 335 12.98 8.75 -3.27
N HIS A 336 12.15 8.20 -4.17
CA HIS A 336 12.51 7.19 -5.16
C HIS A 336 13.33 6.03 -4.60
N PHE A 337 12.88 5.47 -3.47
CA PHE A 337 13.57 4.32 -2.87
C PHE A 337 13.40 3.08 -3.72
N THR A 338 14.37 2.18 -3.61
CA THR A 338 14.31 0.84 -4.18
C THR A 338 14.33 -0.19 -3.05
N ASN A 339 14.06 -1.47 -3.35
CA ASN A 339 14.40 -2.54 -2.40
C ASN A 339 15.92 -2.84 -2.37
N GLU A 340 16.66 -2.34 -3.34
CA GLU A 340 18.11 -2.48 -3.51
C GLU A 340 18.93 -1.34 -2.89
N LYS A 341 20.18 -1.14 -3.30
CA LYS A 341 20.97 0.02 -2.88
C LYS A 341 20.43 1.34 -3.45
N GLY A 342 19.71 1.32 -4.57
CA GLY A 342 19.34 2.51 -5.33
C GLY A 342 20.52 3.13 -6.08
N VAL A 343 20.23 4.04 -7.01
CA VAL A 343 21.23 4.77 -7.81
C VAL A 343 21.05 6.25 -7.56
N CYS A 344 22.16 6.94 -7.29
CA CYS A 344 22.16 8.39 -7.18
C CYS A 344 21.98 9.03 -8.55
N ARG A 345 20.97 9.89 -8.69
CA ARG A 345 20.69 10.64 -9.91
C ARG A 345 20.90 12.12 -9.65
N ASP A 346 21.58 12.78 -10.58
CA ASP A 346 21.82 14.22 -10.59
C ASP A 346 22.25 14.80 -9.24
N VAL A 347 23.22 14.13 -8.60
CA VAL A 347 23.95 14.62 -7.42
C VAL A 347 25.31 15.21 -7.84
N PRO A 348 25.85 16.23 -7.15
CA PRO A 348 27.17 16.77 -7.43
C PRO A 348 28.26 15.69 -7.41
N SER A 349 29.28 15.81 -8.27
CA SER A 349 30.32 14.77 -8.45
C SER A 349 31.14 14.44 -7.20
N GLU A 350 31.29 15.42 -6.33
CA GLU A 350 32.02 15.38 -5.07
C GLU A 350 31.16 14.88 -3.89
N PHE A 351 29.86 14.66 -4.11
CA PHE A 351 28.94 14.17 -3.10
C PHE A 351 29.11 12.65 -2.92
N ASP A 352 29.53 12.20 -1.72
CA ASP A 352 29.69 10.77 -1.39
C ASP A 352 28.33 10.07 -1.31
N CYS A 353 27.80 9.72 -2.46
CA CYS A 353 26.46 9.20 -2.60
C CYS A 353 26.43 7.66 -2.62
N LYS A 354 25.66 7.09 -1.69
CA LYS A 354 25.53 5.64 -1.44
C LYS A 354 24.13 5.12 -1.78
N GLY A 355 23.41 5.82 -2.66
CA GLY A 355 22.04 5.49 -3.06
C GLY A 355 21.05 5.79 -1.94
N ASP A 356 20.12 4.87 -1.70
CA ASP A 356 19.07 4.99 -0.70
C ASP A 356 19.64 5.23 0.71
N ASP A 357 20.81 4.67 1.03
CA ASP A 357 21.51 4.86 2.32
C ASP A 357 21.84 6.34 2.58
N THR A 358 22.15 7.13 1.56
CA THR A 358 22.40 8.58 1.71
C THR A 358 21.12 9.32 2.09
N THR A 359 19.99 8.99 1.45
CA THR A 359 18.70 9.59 1.82
C THR A 359 18.27 9.17 3.22
N ILE A 360 18.49 7.91 3.61
CA ILE A 360 18.21 7.42 4.97
C ILE A 360 19.02 8.21 6.01
N GLU A 361 20.31 8.47 5.74
CA GLU A 361 21.16 9.26 6.64
C GLU A 361 20.62 10.69 6.79
N TYR A 362 20.24 11.33 5.68
CA TYR A 362 19.63 12.66 5.67
C TYR A 362 18.33 12.70 6.49
N ILE A 363 17.40 11.76 6.24
CA ILE A 363 16.14 11.66 6.98
C ILE A 363 16.40 11.41 8.47
N SER A 364 17.36 10.54 8.82
CA SER A 364 17.69 10.29 10.23
C SER A 364 18.12 11.58 10.93
N LYS A 365 19.01 12.36 10.31
CA LYS A 365 19.46 13.65 10.87
C LYS A 365 18.31 14.64 10.98
N LEU A 366 17.41 14.70 9.98
CA LEU A 366 16.21 15.54 10.04
C LEU A 366 15.29 15.18 11.21
N LEU A 367 15.00 13.90 11.39
CA LEU A 367 14.11 13.43 12.46
C LEU A 367 14.69 13.79 13.84
N ASP A 368 16.00 13.66 14.03
CA ASP A 368 16.68 14.02 15.27
C ASP A 368 16.76 15.54 15.50
N ARG A 369 16.89 16.32 14.42
CA ARG A 369 16.99 17.78 14.48
C ARG A 369 15.64 18.44 14.71
N GLU A 370 14.61 17.99 14.00
CA GLU A 370 13.32 18.65 13.97
C GLU A 370 12.31 18.05 14.94
N LEU A 371 12.46 16.79 15.36
CA LEU A 371 11.54 16.12 16.29
C LEU A 371 10.06 16.29 15.88
N PRO A 372 9.68 15.87 14.66
CA PRO A 372 8.31 16.06 14.19
C PRO A 372 7.30 15.18 14.94
N ASN A 373 6.08 15.69 15.10
CA ASN A 373 4.93 14.92 15.60
C ASN A 373 4.32 14.02 14.51
N LEU A 374 4.52 14.38 13.23
CA LEU A 374 4.03 13.66 12.06
C LEU A 374 5.03 13.75 10.92
N VAL A 375 5.24 12.64 10.21
CA VAL A 375 5.92 12.63 8.90
C VAL A 375 4.90 12.43 7.78
N VAL A 376 4.98 13.25 6.74
CA VAL A 376 4.16 13.12 5.52
C VAL A 376 5.08 12.77 4.36
N PHE A 377 4.90 11.57 3.80
CA PHE A 377 5.57 11.11 2.59
C PHE A 377 4.73 11.52 1.37
N SER A 378 5.10 12.60 0.68
CA SER A 378 4.21 13.28 -0.28
C SER A 378 4.37 12.85 -1.75
N GLY A 379 4.61 11.55 -1.97
CA GLY A 379 4.61 10.92 -3.29
C GLY A 379 6.00 10.59 -3.82
N ASP A 380 6.03 9.73 -4.85
CA ASP A 380 7.23 9.13 -5.43
C ASP A 380 8.16 8.58 -4.35
N ASN A 381 7.54 7.82 -3.44
CA ASN A 381 8.20 7.19 -2.32
C ASN A 381 9.07 6.02 -2.80
N ILE A 382 8.60 5.34 -3.84
CA ILE A 382 9.23 4.20 -4.51
C ILE A 382 9.60 4.61 -5.94
N ASN A 383 10.78 4.19 -6.41
CA ASN A 383 11.21 4.41 -7.78
C ASN A 383 10.42 3.54 -8.77
N ALA A 384 10.27 3.98 -10.02
CA ALA A 384 9.64 3.15 -11.05
C ALA A 384 10.60 2.10 -11.65
N ALA A 385 11.90 2.31 -11.52
CA ALA A 385 12.92 1.42 -12.06
C ALA A 385 13.86 0.93 -10.97
N GLY A 386 14.39 -0.28 -11.13
CA GLY A 386 15.29 -0.88 -10.14
C GLY A 386 14.57 -1.35 -8.87
N VAL A 387 13.27 -1.57 -8.95
CA VAL A 387 12.45 -2.12 -7.86
C VAL A 387 11.97 -3.50 -8.28
N SER A 388 12.52 -4.53 -7.65
CA SER A 388 12.10 -5.92 -7.82
C SER A 388 11.12 -6.37 -6.73
N ASP A 389 10.97 -5.56 -5.66
CA ASP A 389 10.08 -5.81 -4.51
C ASP A 389 9.60 -4.48 -3.89
N ALA A 390 8.50 -3.94 -4.39
CA ALA A 390 7.90 -2.68 -3.92
C ALA A 390 7.56 -2.73 -2.42
N ARG A 391 7.13 -3.89 -1.89
CA ARG A 391 6.86 -4.06 -0.46
C ARG A 391 8.11 -3.86 0.39
N ALA A 392 9.25 -4.41 -0.04
CA ALA A 392 10.52 -4.20 0.66
C ALA A 392 10.99 -2.73 0.58
N ALA A 393 10.73 -2.02 -0.53
CA ALA A 393 10.97 -0.59 -0.64
C ALA A 393 10.10 0.21 0.36
N VAL A 394 8.83 -0.16 0.54
CA VAL A 394 7.95 0.44 1.57
C VAL A 394 8.52 0.27 2.98
N PHE A 395 8.95 -0.94 3.35
CA PHE A 395 9.55 -1.16 4.67
C PHE A 395 10.84 -0.36 4.85
N LYS A 396 11.61 -0.15 3.77
CA LYS A 396 12.83 0.65 3.82
C LYS A 396 12.54 2.12 4.11
N PHE A 397 11.68 2.79 3.34
CA PHE A 397 11.45 4.23 3.55
C PHE A 397 10.70 4.54 4.84
N THR A 398 9.88 3.61 5.33
CA THR A 398 9.14 3.76 6.60
C THR A 398 9.95 3.35 7.84
N SER A 399 11.12 2.72 7.65
CA SER A 399 11.88 2.11 8.75
C SER A 399 12.20 3.08 9.90
N LEU A 400 12.65 4.30 9.59
CA LEU A 400 13.05 5.28 10.59
C LEU A 400 11.88 5.81 11.41
N VAL A 401 10.72 6.07 10.78
CA VAL A 401 9.53 6.54 11.49
C VAL A 401 8.93 5.44 12.38
N VAL A 402 9.00 4.19 11.93
CA VAL A 402 8.60 3.02 12.74
C VAL A 402 9.52 2.86 13.97
N GLN A 403 10.84 2.93 13.77
CA GLN A 403 11.82 2.82 14.85
C GLN A 403 11.68 3.94 15.89
N LYS A 404 11.46 5.17 15.43
CA LYS A 404 11.28 6.35 16.30
C LYS A 404 9.84 6.49 16.82
N LYS A 405 8.93 5.61 16.41
CA LYS A 405 7.51 5.61 16.82
C LYS A 405 6.77 6.89 16.44
N ILE A 406 7.13 7.46 15.29
CA ILE A 406 6.54 8.70 14.78
C ILE A 406 5.35 8.31 13.88
N PRO A 407 4.14 8.84 14.14
CA PRO A 407 3.02 8.73 13.21
C PRO A 407 3.41 9.19 11.82
N TRP A 408 2.93 8.50 10.79
CA TRP A 408 3.23 8.88 9.42
C TRP A 408 2.05 8.68 8.48
N ALA A 409 1.99 9.54 7.48
CA ALA A 409 1.00 9.53 6.40
C ALA A 409 1.72 9.51 5.05
N ALA A 410 1.04 9.07 4.00
CA ALA A 410 1.58 9.05 2.65
C ALA A 410 0.51 9.37 1.60
N VAL A 411 0.93 10.03 0.51
CA VAL A 411 0.18 10.09 -0.75
C VAL A 411 1.02 9.42 -1.85
N PHE A 412 0.35 8.98 -2.91
CA PHE A 412 1.00 8.30 -4.03
C PHE A 412 1.50 9.29 -5.08
N GLY A 413 2.70 9.01 -5.58
CA GLY A 413 3.22 9.63 -6.79
C GLY A 413 3.03 8.78 -8.05
N GLU A 414 3.58 9.27 -9.15
CA GLU A 414 3.43 8.63 -10.46
C GLU A 414 4.32 7.39 -10.62
N HIS A 415 5.37 7.25 -9.81
CA HIS A 415 6.27 6.10 -9.86
C HIS A 415 5.87 4.96 -8.92
N ASP A 416 5.11 5.25 -7.86
CA ASP A 416 4.86 4.30 -6.79
C ASP A 416 4.18 2.99 -7.28
N ASP A 417 3.33 3.09 -8.31
CA ASP A 417 2.56 1.97 -8.87
C ASP A 417 3.08 1.47 -10.24
N LYS A 418 4.33 1.79 -10.60
CA LYS A 418 5.00 1.32 -11.82
C LYS A 418 5.77 0.01 -11.64
N ASN A 419 5.55 -0.64 -10.49
CA ASN A 419 6.23 -1.86 -10.08
C ASN A 419 5.20 -3.01 -10.01
N GLU A 420 5.53 -4.08 -9.28
CA GLU A 420 4.69 -5.29 -9.27
C GLU A 420 3.40 -5.18 -8.43
N LEU A 421 3.29 -4.15 -7.58
CA LEU A 421 2.11 -3.88 -6.74
C LEU A 421 1.35 -2.64 -7.21
N SER A 422 0.02 -2.70 -7.20
CA SER A 422 -0.86 -1.55 -7.45
C SER A 422 -0.96 -0.63 -6.24
N ARG A 423 -1.55 0.57 -6.42
CA ARG A 423 -1.83 1.49 -5.30
C ARG A 423 -2.70 0.86 -4.21
N GLU A 424 -3.71 0.08 -4.58
CA GLU A 424 -4.56 -0.66 -3.63
C GLU A 424 -3.74 -1.63 -2.77
N GLU A 425 -2.85 -2.39 -3.41
CA GLU A 425 -1.98 -3.34 -2.71
C GLU A 425 -0.99 -2.60 -1.81
N LEU A 426 -0.43 -1.49 -2.27
CA LEU A 426 0.48 -0.66 -1.48
C LEU A 426 -0.21 -0.02 -0.27
N VAL A 427 -1.49 0.38 -0.37
CA VAL A 427 -2.27 0.80 0.81
C VAL A 427 -2.40 -0.34 1.81
N GLU A 428 -2.69 -1.56 1.36
CA GLU A 428 -2.82 -2.72 2.25
C GLU A 428 -1.50 -3.05 2.97
N VAL A 429 -0.37 -2.89 2.28
CA VAL A 429 0.96 -3.01 2.89
C VAL A 429 1.17 -1.88 3.90
N MET A 430 1.01 -0.62 3.48
CA MET A 430 1.34 0.55 4.28
C MET A 430 0.49 0.66 5.55
N ARG A 431 -0.82 0.40 5.48
CA ARG A 431 -1.72 0.54 6.64
C ARG A 431 -1.46 -0.46 7.76
N ARG A 432 -0.76 -1.56 7.47
CA ARG A 432 -0.40 -2.61 8.44
C ARG A 432 0.95 -2.37 9.11
N ILE A 433 1.72 -1.39 8.63
CA ILE A 433 2.98 -0.97 9.23
C ILE A 433 2.67 -0.13 10.47
N PRO A 434 3.42 -0.30 11.58
CA PRO A 434 3.18 0.46 12.80
C PRO A 434 3.16 1.98 12.58
N TYR A 435 2.29 2.66 13.33
CA TYR A 435 2.12 4.12 13.31
C TYR A 435 1.67 4.72 11.97
N SER A 436 1.23 3.91 11.01
CA SER A 436 0.65 4.40 9.75
C SER A 436 -0.73 5.03 9.99
N LEU A 437 -0.98 6.14 9.31
CA LEU A 437 -2.25 6.86 9.23
C LEU A 437 -2.91 6.75 7.86
N ILE A 438 -2.34 5.95 6.96
CA ILE A 438 -2.89 5.82 5.61
C ILE A 438 -4.24 5.10 5.66
N GLU A 439 -5.17 5.61 4.88
CA GLU A 439 -6.49 5.02 4.70
C GLU A 439 -6.77 4.90 3.20
N GLN A 440 -7.57 3.92 2.82
CA GLN A 440 -7.96 3.74 1.42
C GLN A 440 -8.76 4.94 0.89
N GLY A 441 -9.55 5.56 1.78
CA GLY A 441 -10.44 6.66 1.44
C GLY A 441 -11.82 6.20 0.96
N PRO A 442 -12.75 7.15 0.74
CA PRO A 442 -14.06 6.86 0.19
C PRO A 442 -13.97 6.15 -1.17
N ALA A 443 -14.77 5.10 -1.31
CA ALA A 443 -14.85 4.20 -2.46
C ALA A 443 -15.19 4.92 -3.79
N GLU A 444 -15.94 6.00 -3.70
CA GLU A 444 -16.49 6.77 -4.81
C GLU A 444 -15.51 7.81 -5.39
N LEU A 445 -14.40 8.10 -4.69
CA LEU A 445 -13.45 9.09 -5.14
C LEU A 445 -12.46 8.51 -6.17
N PRO A 446 -12.07 9.30 -7.19
CA PRO A 446 -10.98 8.93 -8.09
C PRO A 446 -9.67 8.66 -7.33
N GLY A 447 -8.98 7.59 -7.72
CA GLY A 447 -7.71 7.17 -7.11
C GLY A 447 -7.89 6.37 -5.82
N VAL A 448 -6.80 6.22 -5.07
CA VAL A 448 -6.74 5.51 -3.78
C VAL A 448 -5.84 6.26 -2.82
N GLY A 449 -6.20 6.31 -1.53
CA GLY A 449 -5.43 7.09 -0.57
C GLY A 449 -5.94 8.53 -0.42
N ASN A 450 -7.24 8.74 -0.58
CA ASN A 450 -7.91 10.01 -0.30
C ASN A 450 -8.46 10.00 1.13
N TYR A 451 -7.81 10.68 2.07
CA TYR A 451 -8.21 10.59 3.49
C TYR A 451 -7.97 11.87 4.29
N ILE A 452 -8.60 11.92 5.46
CA ILE A 452 -8.56 13.08 6.35
C ILE A 452 -8.03 12.62 7.71
N GLN A 453 -6.94 13.23 8.16
CA GLN A 453 -6.50 13.11 9.54
C GLN A 453 -6.82 14.39 10.30
N LYS A 454 -7.09 14.25 11.60
CA LYS A 454 -7.49 15.35 12.48
C LYS A 454 -6.50 15.46 13.62
N ILE A 455 -6.06 16.68 13.89
CA ILE A 455 -5.26 17.00 15.07
C ILE A 455 -6.21 17.58 16.11
N TYR A 456 -6.19 16.98 17.29
CA TYR A 456 -7.07 17.33 18.38
C TYR A 456 -6.35 18.21 19.39
N THR A 457 -7.12 19.03 20.11
CA THR A 457 -6.58 19.95 21.13
C THR A 457 -5.74 19.25 22.19
N ASN A 458 -6.09 18.00 22.53
CA ASN A 458 -5.37 17.11 23.44
C ASN A 458 -5.93 15.67 23.34
N GLY A 459 -5.43 14.75 24.17
CA GLY A 459 -5.82 13.34 24.20
C GLY A 459 -7.10 12.98 24.97
N THR A 460 -7.87 13.98 25.43
CA THR A 460 -9.08 13.70 26.21
C THR A 460 -10.28 13.40 25.31
N ARG A 461 -11.30 12.74 25.88
CA ARG A 461 -12.58 12.52 25.16
C ARG A 461 -13.32 13.81 24.83
N ALA A 462 -13.06 14.89 25.58
CA ALA A 462 -13.65 16.20 25.37
C ALA A 462 -12.86 17.06 24.37
N ALA A 463 -11.76 16.53 23.81
CA ALA A 463 -10.92 17.25 22.88
C ALA A 463 -11.68 17.69 21.62
N THR A 464 -11.48 18.95 21.24
CA THR A 464 -11.97 19.50 19.98
C THR A 464 -11.03 19.13 18.84
N HIS A 465 -11.59 19.04 17.63
CA HIS A 465 -10.82 18.94 16.40
C HIS A 465 -10.37 20.35 16.02
N ASP A 466 -9.09 20.64 16.15
CA ASP A 466 -8.54 22.00 16.01
C ASP A 466 -7.80 22.21 14.68
N PHE A 467 -7.35 21.13 14.03
CA PHE A 467 -6.72 21.23 12.71
C PHE A 467 -6.98 20.01 11.83
N THR A 468 -7.23 20.24 10.54
CA THR A 468 -7.49 19.21 9.53
C THR A 468 -6.30 18.99 8.61
N LEU A 469 -5.98 17.73 8.31
CA LEU A 469 -5.00 17.33 7.32
C LEU A 469 -5.72 16.54 6.22
N TYR A 470 -5.75 17.09 5.01
CA TYR A 470 -6.27 16.41 3.83
C TYR A 470 -5.11 15.78 3.05
N PHE A 471 -5.29 14.52 2.65
CA PHE A 471 -4.36 13.78 1.79
C PHE A 471 -5.12 13.37 0.54
N LEU A 472 -4.69 13.86 -0.62
CA LEU A 472 -5.34 13.57 -1.89
C LEU A 472 -4.42 12.78 -2.81
N ASP A 473 -4.99 11.75 -3.41
CA ASP A 473 -4.37 11.06 -4.52
C ASP A 473 -4.38 11.93 -5.78
N SER A 474 -3.35 11.83 -6.61
CA SER A 474 -3.29 12.44 -7.95
C SER A 474 -3.31 11.31 -8.98
N PRO A 475 -4.47 10.68 -9.27
CA PRO A 475 -4.54 9.57 -10.21
C PRO A 475 -4.15 9.99 -11.63
N LEU A 476 -3.65 9.03 -12.41
CA LEU A 476 -3.35 9.25 -13.82
C LEU A 476 -4.64 9.49 -14.61
N GLN A 477 -4.67 10.55 -15.41
CA GLN A 477 -5.81 10.95 -16.23
C GLN A 477 -5.41 11.21 -17.67
N THR A 478 -6.33 10.93 -18.59
CA THR A 478 -6.23 11.34 -19.99
C THR A 478 -6.76 12.77 -20.14
N MET A 479 -5.89 13.72 -20.44
CA MET A 479 -6.23 15.11 -20.74
C MET A 479 -5.86 15.43 -22.19
N GLY A 480 -6.86 15.40 -23.08
CA GLY A 480 -6.62 15.43 -24.53
C GLY A 480 -5.83 14.19 -24.96
N ASP A 481 -4.67 14.39 -25.59
CA ASP A 481 -3.78 13.32 -26.04
C ASP A 481 -2.65 12.98 -25.02
N VAL A 482 -2.70 13.55 -23.81
CA VAL A 482 -1.63 13.42 -22.80
C VAL A 482 -2.15 12.72 -21.54
N GLN A 483 -1.33 11.84 -20.96
CA GLN A 483 -1.57 11.23 -19.66
C GLN A 483 -0.89 12.07 -18.56
N VAL A 484 -1.65 12.52 -17.56
CA VAL A 484 -1.12 13.33 -16.45
C VAL A 484 -1.74 12.94 -15.12
N ASN A 485 -0.94 12.90 -14.06
CA ASN A 485 -1.43 12.81 -12.69
C ASN A 485 -2.06 14.13 -12.28
N ALA A 486 -3.32 14.12 -11.86
CA ALA A 486 -4.06 15.32 -11.47
C ALA A 486 -5.14 15.02 -10.43
N ILE A 487 -5.41 15.98 -9.55
CA ILE A 487 -6.56 15.94 -8.64
C ILE A 487 -7.84 16.17 -9.44
N GLN A 488 -8.88 15.39 -9.13
CA GLN A 488 -10.16 15.44 -9.82
C GLN A 488 -11.18 16.31 -9.07
N LYS A 489 -12.18 16.78 -9.81
CA LYS A 489 -13.24 17.65 -9.31
C LYS A 489 -13.97 17.03 -8.11
N GLU A 490 -14.27 15.74 -8.17
CA GLU A 490 -14.97 14.99 -7.13
C GLU A 490 -14.21 14.99 -5.80
N GLN A 491 -12.87 14.91 -5.86
CA GLN A 491 -12.01 15.01 -4.68
C GLN A 491 -12.07 16.42 -4.07
N LEU A 492 -12.07 17.46 -4.91
CA LEU A 492 -12.18 18.85 -4.44
C LEU A 492 -13.56 19.16 -3.84
N GLU A 493 -14.64 18.67 -4.46
CA GLU A 493 -15.99 18.78 -3.92
C GLU A 493 -16.11 18.08 -2.56
N TRP A 494 -15.49 16.90 -2.42
CA TRP A 494 -15.41 16.20 -1.14
C TRP A 494 -14.65 16.96 -0.05
N VAL A 495 -13.55 17.65 -0.41
CA VAL A 495 -12.82 18.53 0.51
C VAL A 495 -13.71 19.69 0.96
N VAL A 496 -14.38 20.38 0.04
CA VAL A 496 -15.30 21.48 0.35
C VAL A 496 -16.43 21.00 1.26
N GLN A 497 -17.05 19.87 0.94
CA GLN A 497 -18.14 19.32 1.73
C GLN A 497 -17.68 18.93 3.14
N SER A 498 -16.48 18.35 3.27
CA SER A 498 -15.91 17.99 4.57
C SER A 498 -15.59 19.23 5.40
N ASP A 499 -15.02 20.27 4.81
CA ASP A 499 -14.76 21.55 5.49
C ASP A 499 -16.07 22.18 5.99
N LEU A 500 -17.10 22.25 5.15
CA LEU A 500 -18.42 22.77 5.54
C LEU A 500 -19.00 22.07 6.77
N GLU A 501 -18.75 20.77 6.95
CA GLU A 501 -19.16 20.04 8.15
C GLU A 501 -18.26 20.35 9.35
N PHE A 502 -16.95 20.47 9.15
CA PHE A 502 -16.01 20.79 10.24
C PHE A 502 -16.15 22.23 10.75
N GLN A 503 -16.47 23.19 9.88
CA GLN A 503 -16.73 24.59 10.27
C GLN A 503 -18.04 24.79 11.05
N LYS A 504 -18.89 23.76 11.20
CA LYS A 504 -20.04 23.82 12.12
C LYS A 504 -19.63 23.61 13.57
N GLN A 505 -18.40 23.17 13.81
CA GLN A 505 -17.85 22.94 15.15
C GLN A 505 -17.32 24.26 15.73
N ASN A 506 -17.38 24.40 17.05
CA ASN A 506 -16.94 25.62 17.74
C ASN A 506 -15.44 25.93 17.55
N SER A 507 -14.62 24.93 17.22
CA SER A 507 -13.17 25.07 17.03
C SER A 507 -12.78 25.75 15.73
N ASN A 508 -13.65 25.75 14.70
CA ASN A 508 -13.36 26.31 13.36
C ASN A 508 -11.95 25.94 12.86
N PRO A 509 -11.67 24.64 12.66
CA PRO A 509 -10.30 24.17 12.42
C PRO A 509 -9.75 24.74 11.11
N ASN A 510 -8.50 25.20 11.13
CA ASN A 510 -7.73 25.45 9.92
C ASN A 510 -7.28 24.11 9.30
N ALA A 511 -6.83 24.15 8.04
CA ALA A 511 -6.44 22.96 7.31
C ALA A 511 -5.16 23.11 6.50
N ALA A 512 -4.46 21.99 6.36
CA ALA A 512 -3.43 21.76 5.36
C ALA A 512 -3.87 20.65 4.40
N ILE A 513 -3.47 20.76 3.14
CA ILE A 513 -3.74 19.74 2.12
C ILE A 513 -2.45 19.30 1.43
N PHE A 514 -2.27 17.99 1.31
CA PHE A 514 -1.09 17.35 0.72
C PHE A 514 -1.50 16.50 -0.48
N PHE A 515 -0.74 16.62 -1.57
CA PHE A 515 -0.95 15.87 -2.81
C PHE A 515 0.36 15.76 -3.58
N TYR A 516 0.46 14.84 -4.53
CA TYR A 516 1.72 14.65 -5.27
C TYR A 516 1.90 15.68 -6.39
N ALA A 517 0.95 15.75 -7.33
CA ALA A 517 1.10 16.58 -8.52
C ALA A 517 0.69 18.04 -8.25
N PRO A 518 1.50 19.05 -8.62
CA PRO A 518 1.15 20.45 -8.40
C PRO A 518 -0.16 20.80 -9.12
N VAL A 519 -0.93 21.75 -8.60
CA VAL A 519 -2.10 22.27 -9.32
C VAL A 519 -1.68 23.36 -10.31
N TRP A 520 -2.53 23.67 -11.29
CA TRP A 520 -2.17 24.62 -12.34
C TRP A 520 -1.75 25.99 -11.80
N GLU A 521 -2.33 26.43 -10.69
CA GLU A 521 -2.07 27.74 -10.07
C GLU A 521 -0.64 27.90 -9.54
N TYR A 522 0.17 26.83 -9.47
CA TYR A 522 1.60 26.92 -9.20
C TYR A 522 2.39 27.61 -10.34
N HIS A 523 1.84 27.66 -11.57
CA HIS A 523 2.45 28.37 -12.70
C HIS A 523 2.46 29.89 -12.52
N ASP A 524 1.57 30.44 -11.68
CA ASP A 524 1.33 31.87 -11.64
C ASP A 524 2.56 32.68 -11.19
N GLU A 525 2.80 33.80 -11.88
CA GLU A 525 3.92 34.71 -11.61
C GLU A 525 3.62 35.67 -10.43
N TYR A 526 3.38 35.12 -9.25
CA TYR A 526 3.31 35.87 -7.98
C TYR A 526 4.68 35.95 -7.30
N PRO A 527 4.89 36.87 -6.33
CA PRO A 527 6.05 36.81 -5.45
C PRO A 527 6.14 35.43 -4.79
N ARG A 528 7.31 34.79 -4.93
CA ARG A 528 7.58 33.46 -4.38
C ARG A 528 8.72 33.54 -3.36
N LEU A 529 8.66 32.70 -2.33
CA LEU A 529 9.76 32.47 -1.40
C LEU A 529 10.36 31.09 -1.65
N GLY A 530 11.64 31.02 -2.00
CA GLY A 530 12.34 29.83 -2.50
C GLY A 530 12.57 29.90 -4.01
N ASP A 531 13.01 28.81 -4.61
CA ASP A 531 13.44 28.78 -6.01
C ASP A 531 12.49 27.98 -6.91
N ALA A 532 12.28 28.51 -8.12
CA ALA A 532 11.68 27.81 -9.24
C ALA A 532 12.79 27.48 -10.25
N ARG A 533 13.27 26.24 -10.27
CA ARG A 533 14.40 25.81 -11.12
C ARG A 533 13.98 24.94 -12.30
N GLU A 534 12.70 24.57 -12.35
CA GLU A 534 12.09 23.88 -13.48
C GLU A 534 10.67 24.37 -13.73
N SER A 535 10.15 24.08 -14.91
CA SER A 535 8.75 24.35 -15.23
C SER A 535 7.84 23.52 -14.34
N VAL A 536 6.74 24.12 -13.88
CA VAL A 536 5.70 23.38 -13.17
C VAL A 536 5.13 22.29 -14.09
N SER A 537 5.18 21.03 -13.65
CA SER A 537 4.91 19.87 -14.53
C SER A 537 3.45 19.72 -14.94
N THR A 538 2.51 20.23 -14.14
CA THR A 538 1.08 20.05 -14.41
C THR A 538 0.62 20.94 -15.58
N PRO A 539 -0.07 20.37 -16.59
CA PRO A 539 -0.56 21.15 -17.73
C PRO A 539 -1.75 22.03 -17.34
N LYS A 540 -2.06 23.00 -18.21
CA LYS A 540 -3.25 23.83 -18.06
C LYS A 540 -4.51 22.98 -18.15
N ASN A 541 -5.42 23.19 -17.21
CA ASN A 541 -6.72 22.55 -17.19
C ASN A 541 -7.83 23.59 -16.92
N GLU A 542 -9.08 23.22 -17.19
CA GLU A 542 -10.25 24.08 -16.98
C GLU A 542 -10.70 24.13 -15.51
N LEU A 543 -10.13 23.27 -14.65
CA LEU A 543 -10.48 23.14 -13.25
C LEU A 543 -9.66 24.14 -12.40
N SER A 544 -10.31 25.20 -11.95
CA SER A 544 -9.71 26.13 -10.97
C SER A 544 -9.65 25.46 -9.60
N THR A 545 -8.54 24.82 -9.26
CA THR A 545 -8.37 24.10 -7.99
C THR A 545 -8.34 25.08 -6.82
N LEU A 546 -7.74 26.25 -7.02
CA LEU A 546 -7.71 27.31 -6.02
C LEU A 546 -9.12 27.78 -5.63
N ASP A 547 -10.07 27.85 -6.57
CA ASP A 547 -11.43 28.27 -6.23
C ASP A 547 -12.14 27.25 -5.31
N TYR A 548 -11.86 25.96 -5.45
CA TYR A 548 -12.35 24.96 -4.48
C TYR A 548 -11.64 25.11 -3.14
N PHE A 549 -10.32 25.33 -3.13
CA PHE A 549 -9.61 25.56 -1.88
C PHE A 549 -10.12 26.81 -1.15
N LYS A 550 -10.48 27.88 -1.86
CA LYS A 550 -11.11 29.07 -1.26
C LYS A 550 -12.52 28.81 -0.75
N GLN A 551 -13.29 27.96 -1.43
CA GLN A 551 -14.59 27.52 -0.94
C GLN A 551 -14.45 26.73 0.37
N ALA A 552 -13.39 25.92 0.48
CA ALA A 552 -12.94 25.25 1.71
C ALA A 552 -12.13 26.22 2.60
N LYS A 553 -12.82 27.18 3.23
CA LYS A 553 -12.27 28.35 3.96
C LYS A 553 -11.12 28.04 4.95
N ALA A 554 -11.05 26.82 5.45
CA ALA A 554 -10.02 26.36 6.36
C ALA A 554 -8.62 26.24 5.74
N ILE A 555 -8.50 25.97 4.43
CA ILE A 555 -7.22 25.63 3.81
C ILE A 555 -6.29 26.83 3.84
N LYS A 556 -5.17 26.71 4.56
CA LYS A 556 -4.12 27.74 4.65
C LYS A 556 -2.89 27.41 3.84
N ILE A 557 -2.59 26.12 3.71
CA ILE A 557 -1.45 25.62 2.96
C ILE A 557 -1.85 24.41 2.13
N ALA A 558 -1.48 24.44 0.85
CA ALA A 558 -1.57 23.34 -0.08
C ALA A 558 -0.15 22.98 -0.51
N SER A 559 0.26 21.73 -0.36
CA SER A 559 1.65 21.35 -0.58
C SER A 559 1.82 20.07 -1.40
N CYS A 560 2.84 20.10 -2.27
CA CYS A 560 3.15 19.02 -3.21
C CYS A 560 4.64 18.68 -3.37
N GLY A 561 4.90 17.59 -4.10
CA GLY A 561 6.23 17.14 -4.53
C GLY A 561 6.39 17.28 -6.06
N ARG A 562 6.81 16.19 -6.73
CA ARG A 562 6.88 15.97 -8.19
C ARG A 562 7.94 16.76 -8.95
N ASP A 563 8.01 18.07 -8.72
CA ASP A 563 8.98 18.94 -9.37
C ASP A 563 10.18 19.09 -8.42
N HIS A 564 11.13 18.17 -8.54
CA HIS A 564 12.16 17.92 -7.52
C HIS A 564 13.03 19.14 -7.22
N VAL A 565 13.22 20.01 -8.21
CA VAL A 565 14.06 21.20 -8.12
C VAL A 565 13.27 22.50 -7.94
N ASN A 566 11.94 22.42 -7.86
CA ASN A 566 11.10 23.49 -7.34
C ASN A 566 10.92 23.32 -5.82
N ASP A 567 11.11 24.39 -5.07
CA ASP A 567 10.96 24.36 -3.60
C ASP A 567 10.32 25.62 -3.02
N PHE A 568 9.72 26.43 -3.90
CA PHE A 568 9.13 27.70 -3.52
C PHE A 568 7.75 27.54 -2.85
N CYS A 569 7.36 28.58 -2.11
CA CYS A 569 5.98 28.87 -1.77
C CYS A 569 5.52 30.14 -2.48
N LEU A 570 4.28 30.18 -2.93
CA LEU A 570 3.61 31.41 -3.37
C LEU A 570 2.28 31.57 -2.65
N GLU A 571 1.98 32.80 -2.25
CA GLU A 571 0.69 33.14 -1.67
C GLU A 571 -0.26 33.57 -2.79
N LYS A 572 -1.43 32.96 -2.84
CA LYS A 572 -2.49 33.38 -3.74
C LYS A 572 -3.82 33.40 -3.00
N GLU A 573 -4.36 34.61 -2.86
CA GLU A 573 -5.68 34.85 -2.28
C GLU A 573 -5.85 34.24 -0.87
N GLY A 574 -4.81 34.36 -0.03
CA GLY A 574 -4.82 33.85 1.35
C GLY A 574 -4.50 32.36 1.49
N ILE A 575 -4.08 31.69 0.42
CA ILE A 575 -3.67 30.28 0.42
C ILE A 575 -2.21 30.17 -0.03
N GLN A 576 -1.42 29.41 0.70
CA GLN A 576 0.00 29.17 0.39
C GLN A 576 0.15 27.89 -0.42
N LEU A 577 0.62 28.02 -1.65
CA LEU A 577 0.96 26.91 -2.53
C LEU A 577 2.45 26.63 -2.41
N CYS A 578 2.84 25.49 -1.83
CA CYS A 578 4.21 25.20 -1.42
C CYS A 578 4.74 23.88 -1.97
N TYR A 579 5.87 23.90 -2.66
CA TYR A 579 6.64 22.69 -2.92
C TYR A 579 7.40 22.23 -1.67
N ALA A 580 7.45 20.92 -1.44
CA ALA A 580 8.28 20.29 -0.43
C ALA A 580 9.78 20.29 -0.78
N GLY A 581 10.07 20.26 -2.10
CA GLY A 581 11.38 19.97 -2.67
C GLY A 581 11.71 18.47 -2.67
N GLY A 582 12.63 18.05 -3.55
CA GLY A 582 13.04 16.65 -3.66
C GLY A 582 14.04 16.23 -2.57
N ALA A 583 13.65 15.24 -1.76
CA ALA A 583 14.47 14.75 -0.64
C ALA A 583 15.38 13.58 -1.04
N GLY A 584 14.94 12.74 -1.99
CA GLY A 584 15.67 11.52 -2.37
C GLY A 584 16.75 11.75 -3.41
N VAL A 585 17.90 11.11 -3.21
CA VAL A 585 18.96 11.06 -4.24
C VAL A 585 18.64 10.11 -5.40
N GLY A 586 17.60 9.28 -5.26
CA GLY A 586 17.11 8.39 -6.33
C GLY A 586 16.33 9.12 -7.43
N GLY A 587 15.80 10.31 -7.13
CA GLY A 587 15.13 11.20 -8.08
C GLY A 587 16.12 12.10 -8.81
N TYR A 588 15.71 12.65 -9.96
CA TYR A 588 16.51 13.69 -10.64
C TYR A 588 16.68 14.93 -9.76
N GLY A 589 17.61 15.79 -10.13
CA GLY A 589 18.04 16.94 -9.34
C GLY A 589 18.75 17.97 -10.22
N ALA A 590 19.50 18.87 -9.60
CA ALA A 590 20.27 19.89 -10.32
C ALA A 590 21.73 19.95 -9.86
N ALA A 591 22.43 18.80 -9.95
CA ALA A 591 23.85 18.66 -9.64
C ALA A 591 24.72 19.79 -10.21
N HIS A 592 24.49 20.17 -11.47
CA HIS A 592 25.26 21.19 -12.18
C HIS A 592 25.14 22.59 -11.54
N MET A 593 24.16 22.82 -10.67
CA MET A 593 23.99 24.04 -9.88
C MET A 593 24.41 23.89 -8.41
N GLY A 594 24.94 22.72 -8.02
CA GLY A 594 25.24 22.42 -6.61
C GLY A 594 23.99 22.36 -5.74
N TRP A 595 22.84 21.94 -6.30
CA TRP A 595 21.52 21.98 -5.66
C TRP A 595 21.34 20.84 -4.64
N PRO A 596 21.36 21.10 -3.31
CA PRO A 596 21.38 20.05 -2.27
C PRO A 596 19.97 19.51 -1.99
N ARG A 597 19.74 18.23 -1.69
CA ARG A 597 18.38 17.73 -1.38
C ARG A 597 17.75 18.50 -0.22
N ARG A 598 16.41 18.49 -0.10
CA ARG A 598 15.73 19.24 0.97
C ARG A 598 14.40 18.65 1.38
N SER A 599 13.89 19.11 2.51
CA SER A 599 12.56 18.76 3.00
C SER A 599 11.93 19.93 3.72
N ARG A 600 10.60 19.97 3.72
CA ARG A 600 9.82 21.06 4.30
C ARG A 600 9.30 20.70 5.68
N ILE A 601 9.38 21.67 6.57
CA ILE A 601 8.78 21.58 7.90
C ILE A 601 7.60 22.54 7.95
N ILE A 602 6.48 22.09 8.50
CA ILE A 602 5.31 22.90 8.82
C ILE A 602 5.08 22.80 10.33
N LYS A 603 5.18 23.91 11.03
CA LYS A 603 4.87 24.03 12.45
C LYS A 603 3.54 24.76 12.61
N LEU A 604 2.62 24.09 13.28
CA LEU A 604 1.35 24.63 13.74
C LEU A 604 1.55 25.10 15.17
N SER A 605 1.12 26.33 15.47
CA SER A 605 1.15 26.90 16.82
C SER A 605 -0.23 27.47 17.17
N GLN A 606 -0.49 27.69 18.46
CA GLN A 606 -1.78 28.16 18.95
C GLN A 606 -2.93 27.28 18.46
N HIS A 607 -2.77 25.96 18.57
CA HIS A 607 -3.76 24.98 18.11
C HIS A 607 -4.09 25.14 16.61
N GLY A 608 -3.07 25.40 15.78
CA GLY A 608 -3.21 25.49 14.33
C GLY A 608 -3.73 26.83 13.80
N GLN A 609 -3.82 27.85 14.64
CA GLN A 609 -4.19 29.21 14.22
C GLN A 609 -3.03 29.97 13.57
N VAL A 610 -1.79 29.62 13.93
CA VAL A 610 -0.58 30.19 13.30
C VAL A 610 0.20 29.07 12.64
N LEU A 611 0.49 29.22 11.34
CA LEU A 611 1.35 28.30 10.62
C LEU A 611 2.71 28.95 10.37
N THR A 612 3.75 28.17 10.53
CA THR A 612 5.11 28.57 10.21
C THR A 612 5.77 27.46 9.40
N THR A 613 6.48 27.80 8.33
CA THR A 613 7.15 26.80 7.51
C THR A 613 8.56 27.24 7.13
N TRP A 614 9.46 26.27 6.97
CA TRP A 614 10.83 26.43 6.50
C TRP A 614 11.27 25.15 5.80
N LYS A 615 12.45 25.19 5.18
CA LYS A 615 13.11 24.00 4.63
C LYS A 615 14.42 23.72 5.36
N ARG A 616 14.84 22.46 5.30
CA ARG A 616 16.18 22.00 5.69
C ARG A 616 16.88 21.42 4.48
N LEU A 617 18.14 21.78 4.28
CA LEU A 617 18.98 21.24 3.22
C LEU A 617 19.70 19.96 3.70
N ASP A 618 19.98 19.05 2.77
CA ASP A 618 20.90 17.93 2.94
C ASP A 618 22.34 18.43 2.81
N ASP A 619 22.75 19.16 3.86
CA ASP A 619 24.12 19.58 4.09
C ASP A 619 24.54 19.20 5.51
N GLU A 620 25.82 19.43 5.85
CA GLU A 620 26.36 19.04 7.15
C GLU A 620 25.63 19.68 8.35
N LYS A 621 24.97 20.83 8.17
CA LYS A 621 24.36 21.61 9.26
C LYS A 621 22.85 21.49 9.30
N LEU A 622 22.26 20.82 8.31
CA LEU A 622 20.86 20.92 7.96
C LEU A 622 20.43 22.39 7.88
N THR A 623 21.06 23.16 6.99
CA THR A 623 20.82 24.60 6.89
C THR A 623 19.32 24.90 6.75
N MET A 624 18.84 25.80 7.60
CA MET A 624 17.46 26.28 7.55
C MET A 624 17.35 27.43 6.57
N ILE A 625 16.38 27.34 5.65
CA ILE A 625 16.11 28.39 4.66
C ILE A 625 14.62 28.67 4.56
N ASP A 626 14.28 29.83 4.01
CA ASP A 626 12.92 30.21 3.60
C ASP A 626 11.88 30.07 4.71
N PHE A 627 12.24 30.58 5.89
CA PHE A 627 11.32 30.68 7.02
C PHE A 627 10.25 31.72 6.74
N GLN A 628 8.98 31.32 6.90
CA GLN A 628 7.83 32.21 6.79
C GLN A 628 6.73 31.83 7.79
N THR A 629 5.96 32.82 8.23
CA THR A 629 4.76 32.66 9.06
C THR A 629 3.55 33.10 8.25
N LEU A 630 2.48 32.30 8.29
CA LEU A 630 1.24 32.44 7.53
C LEU A 630 0.08 32.84 8.45
#